data_AF-A0AAN8DS73-F1
#
_entry.id   AF-A0AAN8DS73-F1
#
_cell.length_a   1.000
_cell.length_b   1.000
_cell.length_c   1.000
_cell.angle_alpha   90.00
_cell.angle_beta   90.00
_cell.angle_gamma   90.00
#
_symmetry.space_group_name_H-M   'P 1'
#
loop_
_entity.id
_entity.type
_entity.pdbx_description
1 polymer ?
#
loop_
_entity_poly.entity_id
_entity_poly.type
_entity_poly.pdbx_seq_one_letter_code
_entity_poly.pdbx_strand_id
1 'polypeptide(L)' 'MNLSAQDHQTFFTCDSDHLRPADAVMQKAWRERNPQARISAAHEALEVEE' A
#
# COMPACT_ATOMS: atom_id res chain seq x y z
N MET A 1 -9.69 -21.14 -5.33
CA MET A 1 -8.39 -20.51 -5.05
C MET A 1 -8.36 -20.12 -3.58
N ASN A 2 -7.61 -20.85 -2.75
CA ASN A 2 -7.29 -20.45 -1.37
C ASN A 2 -5.92 -19.80 -1.39
N LEU A 3 -5.84 -18.62 -1.98
CA LEU A 3 -4.65 -17.79 -1.84
C LEU A 3 -4.71 -17.14 -0.45
N SER A 4 -3.59 -17.09 0.23
CA SER A 4 -3.52 -16.42 1.53
C SER A 4 -3.79 -14.92 1.34
N ALA A 5 -4.19 -14.23 2.40
CA ALA A 5 -4.31 -12.77 2.37
C ALA A 5 -2.99 -12.09 1.95
N GLN A 6 -1.86 -12.78 2.14
CA GLN A 6 -0.53 -12.34 1.74
C GLN A 6 -0.31 -12.50 0.23
N ASP A 7 -0.75 -13.63 -0.36
CA ASP A 7 -0.71 -13.84 -1.81
C ASP A 7 -1.61 -12.85 -2.56
N HIS A 8 -2.75 -12.48 -1.97
CA HIS A 8 -3.60 -11.43 -2.52
C HIS A 8 -2.91 -10.06 -2.49
N GLN A 9 -2.11 -9.75 -1.46
CA GLN A 9 -1.33 -8.50 -1.44
C GLN A 9 -0.24 -8.49 -2.52
N THR A 10 0.44 -9.62 -2.73
CA THR A 10 1.44 -9.77 -3.78
C THR A 10 0.84 -9.63 -5.18
N PHE A 11 -0.41 -10.06 -5.37
CA PHE A 11 -1.08 -9.94 -6.67
C PHE A 11 -1.32 -8.49 -7.11
N PHE A 12 -1.48 -7.55 -6.16
CA PHE A 12 -1.72 -6.14 -6.44
C PHE A 12 -0.45 -5.28 -6.50
N THR A 13 0.72 -5.86 -6.25
CA THR A 13 2.01 -5.15 -6.28
C THR A 13 2.95 -5.93 -7.19
N CYS A 14 3.00 -5.56 -8.47
CA CYS A 14 4.01 -6.13 -9.37
C CYS A 14 5.37 -5.56 -8.94
N ASP A 15 6.48 -6.31 -9.09
CA ASP A 15 7.82 -5.83 -8.68
C ASP A 15 8.20 -4.46 -9.28
N SER A 16 7.58 -4.09 -10.41
CA SER A 16 7.72 -2.77 -11.05
C SER A 16 6.97 -1.63 -10.37
N ASP A 17 5.93 -1.89 -9.57
CA ASP A 17 5.16 -0.87 -8.84
C ASP A 17 5.95 -0.33 -7.63
N HIS A 18 6.98 -1.05 -7.16
CA HIS A 18 7.83 -0.61 -6.05
C HIS A 18 8.69 0.62 -6.36
N LEU A 19 8.63 1.14 -7.59
CA LEU A 19 9.49 2.23 -8.06
C LEU A 19 8.90 3.62 -7.74
N ARG A 20 7.62 3.74 -7.41
CA ARG A 20 7.02 5.03 -7.05
C ARG A 20 7.06 5.25 -5.54
N PRO A 21 7.55 6.41 -5.07
CA PRO A 21 7.59 6.72 -3.64
C PRO A 21 6.21 6.65 -2.96
N ALA A 22 5.13 6.99 -3.68
CA ALA A 22 3.75 6.87 -3.22
C ALA A 22 3.33 5.41 -2.95
N ASP A 23 3.77 4.46 -3.78
CA ASP A 23 3.42 3.05 -3.62
C ASP A 23 4.05 2.46 -2.34
N ALA A 24 5.25 2.91 -1.96
CA ALA A 24 5.87 2.55 -0.68
C ALA A 24 5.07 3.05 0.53
N VAL A 25 4.53 4.28 0.45
CA VAL A 25 3.67 4.84 1.50
C VAL A 25 2.32 4.08 1.56
N MET A 26 1.74 3.75 0.41
CA MET A 26 0.50 2.96 0.32
C MET A 26 0.67 1.54 0.88
N GLN A 27 1.80 0.87 0.63
CA GLN A 27 2.08 -0.44 1.23
C GLN A 27 2.13 -0.38 2.77
N LYS A 28 2.72 0.69 3.32
CA LYS A 28 2.72 0.94 4.77
C LYS A 28 1.31 1.21 5.28
N ALA A 29 0.54 2.04 4.58
CA ALA A 29 -0.84 2.35 4.93
C ALA A 29 -1.73 1.10 4.95
N TRP A 30 -1.62 0.21 3.96
CA TRP A 30 -2.42 -1.02 3.91
C TRP A 30 -2.14 -2.02 5.02
N ARG A 31 -0.93 -2.01 5.57
CA ARG A 31 -0.53 -2.85 6.71
C ARG A 31 -0.93 -2.24 8.05
N GLU A 32 -1.34 -0.98 8.07
CA GLU A 32 -1.75 -0.28 9.29
C GLU A 32 -3.09 -0.82 9.81
N ARG A 33 -3.12 -1.13 11.11
CA ARG A 33 -4.30 -1.67 11.80
C ARG A 33 -5.21 -0.57 12.32
N ASN A 34 -4.64 0.59 12.66
CA ASN A 34 -5.42 1.74 13.09
C ASN A 34 -6.09 2.41 11.87
N PRO A 35 -7.44 2.46 11.79
CA PRO A 35 -8.14 3.01 10.64
C PRO A 35 -7.78 4.48 10.35
N GLN A 36 -7.60 5.27 11.40
CA GLN A 36 -7.29 6.70 11.27
C GLN A 36 -5.89 6.90 10.70
N ALA A 37 -4.90 6.18 11.25
CA ALA A 37 -3.52 6.23 10.79
C ALA A 37 -3.37 5.72 9.34
N ARG A 38 -4.16 4.70 8.97
CA ARG A 38 -4.22 4.20 7.58
C ARG A 38 -4.70 5.27 6.61
N ILE A 39 -5.77 5.99 6.94
CA ILE A 39 -6.32 7.04 6.06
C ILE A 39 -5.31 8.20 5.94
N SER A 40 -4.69 8.61 7.05
CA SER A 40 -3.66 9.66 7.03
C SER A 40 -2.47 9.27 6.15
N ALA A 41 -1.95 8.05 6.29
CA ALA A 41 -0.83 7.57 5.46
C ALA A 41 -1.23 7.42 3.98
N ALA A 42 -2.48 7.05 3.68
CA ALA A 42 -2.95 7.00 2.30
C ALA A 42 -3.06 8.40 1.66
N HIS A 43 -3.43 9.43 2.42
CA HIS A 43 -3.40 10.81 1.93
C HIS A 43 -1.96 11.30 1.71
N GLU A 44 -1.03 10.98 2.61
CA GLU A 44 0.40 11.29 2.44
C GLU A 44 0.94 10.71 1.13
N ALA A 45 0.52 9.50 0.74
CA ALA A 45 0.92 8.91 -0.53
C ALA A 45 0.46 9.71 -1.76
N LEU A 46 -0.71 10.37 -1.69
CA LEU A 46 -1.24 11.19 -2.78
C LEU A 46 -0.46 12.50 -2.92
N GLU A 47 0.02 13.06 -1.81
CA GLU A 47 0.85 14.28 -1.80
C GLU A 47 2.28 14.02 -2.33
N VAL A 48 2.73 12.76 -2.31
CA VAL A 48 4.06 12.34 -2.79
C VAL A 48 4.10 12.15 -4.32
N GLU A 49 2.95 12.08 -5.01
CA GLU A 49 2.89 12.06 -6.49
C GLU A 49 2.76 13.46 -7.14
N GLU A 50 2.68 14.54 -6.36
CA GLU A 50 2.74 15.94 -6.84
C GLU A 50 4.18 16.50 -6.86
#